data_AF-A0A8C3T5L9-F1
#
_entry.id   AF-A0A8C3T5L9-F1
#
_cell.length_a   1.000
_cell.length_b   1.000
_cell.length_c   1.000
_cell.angle_alpha   90.00
_cell.angle_beta   90.00
_cell.angle_gamma   90.00
#
_symmetry.space_group_name_H-M   'P 1'
#
loop_
_entity.id
_entity.type
_entity.pdbx_description
1 polymer ?
#
loop_
_entity_poly.entity_id
_entity_poly.type
_entity_poly.pdbx_seq_one_letter_code
_entity_poly.pdbx_strand_id
1 'polypeptide(L)'
;MICLLGPSYKEMHLAERVTNNLKELAQQVTPGDIVSTYGIRKAMGISVSVPDTEASFVDLTDDCQESKKAATVSGNESGPIGI
;
A
#
# COMPACT_ATOMS: atom_id res chain seq x y z
N MET A 1 8.47 22.30 2.36
CA MET A 1 9.82 22.49 2.95
C MET A 1 10.49 21.12 2.94
N ILE A 2 11.52 20.91 2.12
CA ILE A 2 12.33 19.69 2.19
C ILE A 2 13.50 19.97 3.13
N CYS A 3 13.72 19.15 4.15
CA CYS A 3 14.86 19.33 5.05
C CYS A 3 16.15 19.03 4.26
N LEU A 4 16.92 20.06 3.90
CA LEU A 4 18.22 19.92 3.22
C LEU A 4 19.31 19.38 4.15
N LEU A 5 19.12 19.49 5.47
CA LEU A 5 19.92 18.80 6.46
C LEU A 5 19.22 17.49 6.85
N GLY A 6 19.98 16.40 6.82
CA GLY A 6 19.52 15.08 7.26
C GLY A 6 19.15 15.04 8.75
N PRO A 7 18.65 13.89 9.24
CA PRO A 7 18.22 13.73 10.62
C PRO A 7 19.38 13.96 11.61
N SER A 8 19.01 14.46 12.79
CA SER A 8 19.91 14.59 13.94
C SER A 8 20.42 13.23 14.42
N TYR A 9 21.60 13.21 15.04
CA TYR A 9 22.11 12.02 15.71
C TYR A 9 21.11 11.43 16.73
N LYS A 10 20.37 12.29 17.45
CA LYS A 10 19.34 11.85 18.40
C LYS A 10 18.16 11.18 17.69
N GLU A 11 17.73 11.74 16.56
CA GLU A 11 16.65 11.18 15.75
C GLU A 11 17.06 9.85 15.12
N MET A 12 18.30 9.74 14.64
CA MET A 12 18.86 8.51 14.10
C MET A 12 18.91 7.41 15.16
N HIS A 13 19.41 7.70 16.36
CA HIS A 13 19.51 6.69 17.42
C HIS A 13 18.13 6.27 17.95
N LEU A 14 17.16 7.21 17.98
CA LEU A 14 15.78 6.88 18.30
C LEU A 14 15.17 5.96 17.23
N ALA A 15 15.37 6.30 15.95
CA ALA A 15 14.88 5.49 14.84
C ALA A 15 15.45 4.07 14.91
N GLU A 16 16.76 3.92 15.12
CA GLU A 16 17.40 2.62 15.30
C GLU A 16 16.77 1.80 16.42
N ARG A 17 16.58 2.40 17.60
CA ARG A 17 15.94 1.72 18.74
C ARG A 17 14.52 1.28 18.43
N VAL A 18 13.73 2.16 17.83
CA VAL A 18 12.35 1.85 17.44
C VAL A 18 12.34 0.73 16.40
N THR A 19 13.21 0.78 15.40
CA THR A 19 13.33 -0.25 14.37
C THR A 19 13.69 -1.61 14.96
N ASN A 20 14.65 -1.67 15.88
CA ASN A 20 15.03 -2.93 16.54
C ASN A 20 13.87 -3.52 17.35
N ASN A 21 13.18 -2.69 18.14
CA ASN A 21 12.01 -3.14 18.89
C ASN A 21 10.91 -3.67 17.96
N LEU A 22 10.61 -2.95 16.87
CA LEU A 22 9.62 -3.38 15.90
C LEU A 22 10.02 -4.69 15.22
N LYS A 23 11.30 -4.86 14.86
CA LYS A 23 11.82 -6.10 14.30
C LYS A 23 11.55 -7.29 15.22
N GLU A 24 11.87 -7.15 16.52
CA GLU A 24 11.66 -8.21 17.51
C GLU A 24 10.16 -8.55 17.67
N LEU A 25 9.31 -7.52 17.76
CA LEU A 25 7.87 -7.70 17.92
C LEU A 25 7.20 -8.31 16.68
N ALA A 26 7.72 -8.00 15.49
CA ALA A 26 7.15 -8.41 14.21
C ALA A 26 7.77 -9.67 13.61
N GLN A 27 8.78 -10.28 14.25
CA GLN A 27 9.62 -11.32 13.62
C GLN A 27 8.87 -12.60 13.21
N GLN A 28 7.71 -12.87 13.82
CA GLN A 28 6.95 -14.12 13.66
C GLN A 28 5.67 -13.96 12.84
N VAL A 29 5.41 -12.77 12.32
CA VAL A 29 4.21 -12.47 11.52
C VAL A 29 4.61 -12.01 10.14
N THR A 30 3.72 -12.20 9.16
CA THR A 30 4.00 -11.71 7.82
C THR A 30 3.77 -10.20 7.78
N PRO A 31 4.47 -9.44 6.93
CA PRO A 31 4.25 -7.99 6.83
C PRO A 31 2.79 -7.63 6.53
N GLY A 32 2.07 -8.48 5.78
CA GLY A 32 0.66 -8.29 5.47
C GLY A 32 -0.28 -8.35 6.68
N ASP A 33 0.14 -9.03 7.76
CA ASP A 33 -0.63 -9.10 9.02
C ASP A 33 -0.53 -7.80 9.84
N ILE A 34 0.53 -7.02 9.64
CA ILE A 34 0.80 -5.78 10.39
C ILE A 34 0.38 -4.54 9.61
N VAL A 35 0.64 -4.50 8.30
CA VAL A 35 0.47 -3.29 7.49
C VAL A 35 -0.26 -3.59 6.18
N SER A 36 -1.25 -2.76 5.87
CA SER A 36 -1.95 -2.80 4.59
C SER A 36 -1.17 -2.06 3.50
N THR A 37 -1.51 -2.30 2.23
CA THR A 37 -0.94 -1.53 1.10
C THR A 37 -1.18 -0.02 1.25
N TYR A 38 -2.30 0.37 1.85
CA TYR A 38 -2.59 1.77 2.20
C TYR A 38 -1.61 2.31 3.25
N GLY A 39 -1.33 1.54 4.30
CA GLY A 39 -0.34 1.91 5.33
C GLY A 39 1.06 2.13 4.75
N ILE A 40 1.49 1.26 3.83
CA ILE A 40 2.77 1.39 3.12
C ILE A 40 2.81 2.68 2.29
N ARG A 41 1.76 2.96 1.50
CA ARG A 41 1.68 4.21 0.71
C ARG A 41 1.73 5.45 1.60
N LYS A 42 0.99 5.44 2.71
CA LYS A 42 1.00 6.54 3.68
C LYS A 42 2.39 6.76 4.27
N ALA A 43 3.10 5.70 4.62
CA ALA A 43 4.48 5.78 5.14
C ALA A 43 5.47 6.32 4.10
N MET A 44 5.26 6.01 2.81
CA MET A 44 6.07 6.56 1.70
C MET A 44 5.67 7.99 1.29
N GLY A 45 4.72 8.61 1.98
CA GLY A 45 4.22 9.95 1.61
C GLY A 45 3.39 9.97 0.32
N ILE A 46 2.92 8.82 -0.15
CA ILE A 46 2.05 8.71 -1.32
C ILE A 46 0.60 8.92 -0.88
N SER A 47 0.04 10.08 -1.24
CA SER A 47 -1.40 10.33 -1.16
C SER A 47 -2.09 9.78 -2.40
N VAL A 48 -2.89 8.72 -2.24
CA VAL A 48 -3.84 8.31 -3.28
C VAL A 48 -5.11 9.10 -3.05
N SER A 49 -5.41 10.05 -3.95
CA SER A 49 -6.75 10.62 -4.05
C SER A 49 -7.68 9.47 -4.41
N VAL A 50 -8.53 9.06 -3.48
CA VAL A 50 -9.71 8.28 -3.84
C VAL A 50 -10.54 9.23 -4.69
N PRO A 51 -10.77 8.98 -5.99
CA PRO A 51 -11.75 9.77 -6.71
C PRO A 51 -13.05 9.59 -5.94
N ASP A 52 -13.62 10.69 -5.45
CA ASP A 52 -15.02 10.69 -5.04
C ASP A 52 -15.77 10.07 -6.20
N THR A 53 -16.45 8.95 -5.98
CA THR A 53 -17.15 8.19 -7.03
C THR A 53 -18.17 9.06 -7.78
N GLU A 54 -18.43 10.29 -7.34
CA GLU A 54 -19.41 11.21 -7.90
C GLU A 54 -18.87 12.65 -8.14
N ALA A 55 -17.59 12.82 -8.49
CA ALA A 55 -17.07 14.15 -8.86
C ALA A 55 -16.34 14.13 -10.20
N SER A 56 -17.14 14.15 -11.27
CA SER A 56 -16.80 14.76 -12.55
C SER A 56 -15.51 14.26 -13.20
N PHE A 57 -15.49 12.98 -13.58
CA PHE A 57 -14.64 12.55 -14.69
C PHE A 57 -15.24 13.11 -15.98
N VAL A 58 -14.77 14.27 -16.44
CA VAL A 58 -15.05 14.73 -17.80
C VAL A 58 -14.11 13.97 -18.72
N ASP A 59 -14.60 12.85 -19.25
CA ASP A 59 -13.93 12.16 -20.34
C ASP A 59 -14.14 12.97 -21.62
N LEU A 60 -13.06 13.59 -22.11
CA LEU A 60 -13.05 14.35 -23.37
C LEU A 60 -12.72 13.46 -24.57
N THR A 61 -12.83 12.14 -24.43
CA THR A 61 -12.52 11.17 -25.48
C THR A 61 -13.74 10.32 -25.80
N ASP A 62 -14.84 10.99 -26.12
CA ASP A 62 -15.92 10.44 -26.92
C ASP A 62 -15.36 10.16 -28.33
N ASP A 63 -14.84 8.94 -28.55
CA ASP A 63 -15.13 8.15 -29.75
C ASP A 63 -14.68 6.68 -29.58
N CYS A 64 -15.57 5.74 -29.94
CA CYS A 64 -15.42 4.28 -30.05
C CYS A 64 -15.88 3.38 -28.87
N GLN A 65 -17.20 3.26 -28.72
CA GLN A 65 -18.01 2.02 -28.56
C GLN A 65 -17.47 0.79 -27.78
N GLU A 66 -18.03 0.60 -26.58
CA GLU A 66 -18.73 -0.59 -26.04
C GLU A 66 -18.18 -2.02 -26.26
N SER A 67 -17.79 -2.71 -25.16
CA SER A 67 -18.44 -3.99 -24.77
C SER A 67 -18.00 -4.61 -23.42
N LYS A 68 -18.90 -4.49 -22.42
CA LYS A 68 -19.45 -5.53 -21.50
C LYS A 68 -18.54 -6.71 -21.04
N LYS A 69 -18.24 -6.72 -19.73
CA LYS A 69 -18.94 -7.51 -18.68
C LYS A 69 -17.99 -8.04 -17.60
N ALA A 70 -18.41 -7.79 -16.36
CA ALA A 70 -17.89 -8.25 -15.08
C ALA A 70 -17.45 -9.72 -15.01
N ALA A 71 -16.38 -9.97 -14.24
CA ALA A 71 -16.21 -11.20 -13.47
C ALA A 71 -15.47 -10.90 -12.16
N THR A 72 -16.26 -10.72 -11.10
CA THR A 72 -15.89 -10.86 -9.70
C THR A 72 -15.76 -12.35 -9.38
N VAL A 73 -14.59 -12.80 -8.89
CA VAL A 73 -14.42 -13.91 -7.91
C VAL A 73 -12.91 -13.94 -7.58
N SER A 74 -12.42 -13.53 -6.40
CA SER A 74 -12.63 -14.04 -5.04
C SER A 74 -12.24 -15.51 -4.86
N GLY A 75 -11.07 -15.73 -4.26
CA GLY A 75 -10.91 -16.73 -3.21
C GLY A 75 -10.22 -18.05 -3.60
N ASN A 76 -9.11 -18.32 -2.89
CA ASN A 76 -8.63 -19.59 -2.30
C ASN A 76 -8.69 -20.87 -3.16
N GLU A 77 -7.68 -21.74 -3.28
CA GLU A 77 -6.84 -22.36 -2.26
C GLU A 77 -5.85 -23.33 -2.95
N SER A 78 -4.74 -23.63 -2.28
CA SER A 78 -3.74 -24.61 -2.69
C SER A 78 -4.18 -26.06 -2.40
N GLY A 79 -3.88 -27.00 -3.32
CA GLY A 79 -3.74 -28.44 -3.04
C GLY A 79 -3.96 -29.35 -4.26
N PRO A 80 -3.54 -30.64 -4.21
CA PRO A 80 -2.17 -31.15 -4.22
C PRO A 80 -1.81 -31.80 -5.59
N ILE A 81 -0.51 -31.99 -5.87
CA ILE A 81 -0.06 -32.75 -7.06
C ILE A 81 0.20 -34.20 -6.64
N GLY A 82 -0.70 -35.11 -7.05
CA GLY A 82 -0.40 -36.51 -7.34
C GLY A 82 -0.51 -36.68 -8.86
N ILE A 83 0.30 -37.47 -9.55
CA ILE A 83 0.77 -38.84 -9.32
C ILE A 83 2.26 -38.93 -9.64
#